data_AF-A0A937NGF8-F1
#
_entry.id   AF-A0A937NGF8-F1
#
_cell.length_a   1.000
_cell.length_b   1.000
_cell.length_c   1.000
_cell.angle_alpha   90.00
_cell.angle_beta   90.00
_cell.angle_gamma   90.00
#
_symmetry.space_group_name_H-M   'P 1'
#
loop_
_entity.id
_entity.type
_entity.pdbx_description
1 polymer ?
#
loop_
_entity_poly.entity_id
_entity_poly.type
_entity_poly.pdbx_seq_one_letter_code
_entity_poly.pdbx_strand_id
1 'polypeptide(L)'
;MATVIRDTGFEKIADSVKPDAKRRVVLQKVQLQEGVSYHIYRNSLGQILLDPQVTIPASEIWLFNNPKALASVRRGLSDAAKGRVSKVDLDAL
;
A
#
# COMPACT_ATOMS: atom_id res chain seq x y z
N MET A 1 -9.94 3.92 -21.14
CA MET A 1 -10.65 3.45 -19.94
C MET A 1 -9.61 2.85 -19.01
N ALA A 2 -9.52 3.30 -17.76
CA ALA A 2 -8.56 2.73 -16.81
C ALA A 2 -9.03 1.33 -16.40
N THR A 3 -8.16 0.33 -16.52
CA THR A 3 -8.44 -1.03 -16.07
C THR A 3 -8.39 -1.07 -14.54
N VAL A 4 -9.55 -1.29 -13.90
CA VAL A 4 -9.66 -1.35 -12.43
C VAL A 4 -9.03 -2.64 -11.89
N ILE A 5 -9.21 -3.76 -12.58
CA ILE A 5 -8.68 -5.07 -12.18
C ILE A 5 -7.35 -5.31 -12.89
N ARG A 6 -6.24 -5.20 -12.15
CA ARG A 6 -4.88 -5.41 -12.69
C ARG A 6 -4.50 -6.89 -12.80
N ASP A 7 -5.15 -7.74 -12.01
CA ASP A 7 -4.99 -9.20 -11.97
C ASP A 7 -6.36 -9.85 -11.68
N THR A 8 -6.70 -10.88 -12.44
CA THR A 8 -7.98 -11.61 -12.33
C THR A 8 -7.92 -12.82 -11.41
N GLY A 9 -6.76 -13.17 -10.85
CA GLY A 9 -6.55 -14.30 -9.93
C GLY A 9 -7.15 -14.08 -8.53
N PHE A 10 -8.43 -13.75 -8.43
CA PHE A 10 -9.08 -13.50 -7.15
C PHE A 10 -9.16 -14.74 -6.27
N GLU A 11 -8.75 -14.59 -5.00
CA GLU A 11 -8.92 -15.61 -3.97
C GLU A 11 -10.09 -15.26 -3.04
N LYS A 12 -10.91 -16.25 -2.71
CA LYS A 12 -11.96 -16.11 -1.70
C LYS A 12 -11.35 -16.23 -0.30
N ILE A 13 -11.07 -15.09 0.34
CA ILE A 13 -10.43 -15.01 1.67
C ILE A 13 -11.40 -15.14 2.86
N ALA A 14 -12.70 -14.99 2.63
CA ALA A 14 -13.72 -15.13 3.67
C ALA A 14 -15.01 -15.73 3.11
N ASP A 15 -15.70 -16.51 3.94
CA ASP A 15 -16.99 -17.09 3.59
C ASP A 15 -18.12 -16.48 4.43
N SER A 16 -19.25 -16.21 3.79
CA SER A 16 -20.53 -15.90 4.44
C SER A 16 -20.49 -14.74 5.45
N VAL A 17 -19.71 -13.70 5.17
CA VAL A 17 -19.67 -12.48 6.00
C VAL A 17 -20.96 -11.69 5.82
N LYS A 18 -21.77 -11.62 6.88
CA LYS A 18 -23.01 -10.83 6.90
C LYS A 18 -22.71 -9.39 7.32
N PRO A 19 -23.33 -8.38 6.68
CA PRO A 19 -23.31 -7.03 7.20
C PRO A 19 -23.91 -6.99 8.60
N ASP A 20 -23.32 -6.19 9.48
CA ASP A 20 -23.91 -5.94 10.80
C ASP A 20 -25.15 -5.02 10.71
N ALA A 21 -25.76 -4.72 11.87
CA ALA A 21 -26.92 -3.83 11.95
C ALA A 21 -26.67 -2.40 11.40
N LYS A 22 -25.41 -1.98 11.30
CA LYS A 22 -24.98 -0.71 10.72
C LYS A 22 -24.57 -0.85 9.25
N ARG A 23 -24.86 -1.99 8.61
CA ARG A 23 -24.52 -2.34 7.22
C ARG A 23 -23.02 -2.39 6.94
N ARG A 24 -22.20 -2.68 7.95
CA ARG A 24 -20.75 -2.81 7.81
C ARG A 24 -20.36 -4.27 7.56
N VAL A 25 -19.48 -4.50 6.59
CA VAL A 25 -18.82 -5.79 6.37
C VAL A 25 -17.47 -5.76 7.08
N VAL A 26 -17.26 -6.67 8.04
CA VAL A 26 -16.02 -6.70 8.84
C VAL A 26 -15.01 -7.64 8.19
N LEU A 27 -13.84 -7.12 7.84
CA LEU A 27 -12.78 -7.83 7.14
C LEU A 27 -11.85 -8.60 8.10
N GLN A 28 -12.41 -9.50 8.93
CA GLN A 28 -11.68 -10.12 10.06
C GLN A 28 -10.46 -10.98 9.65
N LYS A 29 -10.50 -11.61 8.48
CA LYS A 29 -9.43 -12.50 7.99
C LYS A 29 -8.43 -11.81 7.08
N VAL A 30 -8.58 -10.50 6.85
CA VAL A 30 -7.72 -9.75 5.93
C VAL A 30 -6.61 -9.10 6.73
N GLN A 31 -5.36 -9.40 6.40
CA GLN A 31 -4.22 -8.72 6.99
C GLN A 31 -4.18 -7.28 6.43
N LEU A 32 -4.62 -6.32 7.23
CA LEU A 32 -4.62 -4.91 6.87
C LEU A 32 -3.31 -4.27 7.32
N GLN A 33 -2.64 -3.55 6.43
CA GLN A 33 -1.58 -2.64 6.84
C GLN A 33 -2.19 -1.41 7.52
N GLU A 34 -1.51 -0.89 8.53
CA GLU A 34 -1.95 0.31 9.24
C GLU A 34 -1.94 1.53 8.30
N GLY A 35 -2.95 2.40 8.40
CA GLY A 35 -3.07 3.59 7.55
C GLY A 35 -3.57 3.35 6.12
N VAL A 36 -3.99 2.12 5.77
CA VAL A 36 -4.59 1.81 4.47
C VAL A 36 -6.03 2.35 4.39
N SER A 37 -6.34 3.01 3.28
CA SER A 37 -7.71 3.33 2.85
C SER A 37 -8.11 2.46 1.66
N TYR A 38 -9.38 2.45 1.26
CA TYR A 38 -9.85 1.64 0.14
C TYR A 38 -10.63 2.47 -0.85
N HIS A 39 -10.30 2.33 -2.13
CA HIS A 39 -11.24 2.67 -3.19
C HIS A 39 -12.26 1.53 -3.32
N ILE A 40 -13.54 1.89 -3.37
CA ILE A 40 -14.64 0.95 -3.45
C ILE A 40 -15.28 1.07 -4.83
N TYR A 41 -15.25 -0.02 -5.58
CA TYR A 41 -15.88 -0.10 -6.89
C TYR A 41 -17.07 -1.07 -6.84
N ARG A 42 -18.09 -0.77 -7.65
CA ARG A 42 -19.23 -1.67 -7.88
C ARG A 42 -19.43 -1.85 -9.37
N ASN A 43 -19.64 -3.07 -9.82
CA ASN A 43 -20.01 -3.35 -11.21
C ASN A 43 -21.52 -3.55 -11.41
N SER A 44 -21.95 -3.74 -12.66
CA SER A 44 -23.37 -3.94 -13.01
C SER A 44 -23.99 -5.20 -12.39
N LEU A 45 -23.17 -6.21 -12.07
CA LEU A 45 -23.60 -7.43 -11.37
C LEU A 45 -23.74 -7.23 -9.85
N GLY A 46 -23.41 -6.03 -9.34
CA GLY A 46 -23.47 -5.71 -7.92
C GLY A 46 -22.30 -6.25 -7.11
N GLN A 47 -21.26 -6.79 -7.75
CA GLN A 47 -20.04 -7.19 -7.07
C GLN A 47 -19.30 -5.94 -6.59
N ILE A 48 -18.72 -6.03 -5.40
CA ILE A 48 -17.92 -4.96 -4.79
C ILE A 48 -16.45 -5.37 -4.82
N LEU A 49 -15.59 -4.48 -5.32
CA LEU A 49 -14.15 -4.61 -5.25
C LEU A 49 -13.60 -3.56 -4.28
N LEU A 50 -12.76 -4.01 -3.35
CA LEU A 50 -12.00 -3.16 -2.45
C LEU A 50 -10.55 -3.10 -2.93
N ASP A 51 -10.10 -1.93 -3.35
CA ASP A 51 -8.74 -1.69 -3.85
C ASP A 51 -7.95 -0.86 -2.83
N PRO A 52 -6.98 -1.46 -2.10
CA PRO A 52 -6.25 -0.79 -1.04
C PRO A 52 -5.39 0.35 -1.58
N GLN A 53 -5.41 1.48 -0.87
CA GLN A 53 -4.65 2.68 -1.16
C GLN A 53 -3.81 3.06 0.07
N VAL A 54 -2.57 3.46 -0.19
CA VAL A 54 -1.68 4.06 0.81
C VAL A 54 -1.54 5.55 0.50
N THR A 55 -1.75 6.38 1.52
CA THR A 55 -1.57 7.83 1.39
C THR A 55 -0.10 8.16 1.55
N ILE A 56 0.47 8.86 0.58
CA ILE A 56 1.83 9.40 0.65
C ILE A 56 1.72 10.91 0.97
N PRO A 57 2.37 11.42 2.02
CA PRO A 57 2.41 12.85 2.30
C PRO A 57 2.90 13.64 1.08
N ALA A 58 2.32 14.82 0.84
CA ALA A 58 2.68 15.63 -0.34
C ALA A 58 4.18 15.96 -0.40
N SER A 59 4.80 16.17 0.76
CA SER A 59 6.24 16.40 0.93
C SER A 59 7.13 15.21 0.52
N GLU A 60 6.56 14.01 0.38
CA GLU A 60 7.28 12.77 0.06
C GLU A 60 7.00 12.27 -1.36
N ILE A 61 5.96 12.78 -2.04
CA ILE A 61 5.57 12.37 -3.41
C ILE A 61 6.75 12.47 -4.39
N TRP A 62 7.60 13.49 -4.26
CA TRP A 62 8.75 13.68 -5.16
C TRP A 62 9.69 12.47 -5.17
N LEU A 63 9.84 11.78 -4.04
CA LEU A 63 10.72 10.62 -3.91
C LEU A 63 10.17 9.45 -4.72
N PHE A 64 8.85 9.22 -4.67
CA PHE A 64 8.19 8.15 -5.41
C PHE A 64 8.10 8.44 -6.92
N ASN A 65 8.11 9.71 -7.32
CA ASN A 65 8.20 10.13 -8.72
C ASN A 65 9.63 10.07 -9.30
N ASN A 66 10.66 9.85 -8.47
CA ASN A 66 12.05 9.73 -8.90
C ASN A 66 12.59 8.32 -8.60
N PRO A 67 12.51 7.37 -9.55
CA PRO A 67 12.93 5.99 -9.34
C PRO A 67 14.39 5.85 -8.91
N LYS A 68 15.27 6.74 -9.40
CA LYS A 68 16.71 6.75 -9.04
C LYS A 68 16.91 7.15 -7.59
N ALA A 69 16.24 8.21 -7.13
CA ALA A 69 16.29 8.64 -5.74
C ALA A 69 15.72 7.57 -4.81
N LEU A 70 14.55 7.00 -5.15
CA LEU A 70 13.91 5.94 -4.38
C LEU A 70 14.80 4.69 -4.27
N ALA A 71 15.44 4.28 -5.37
CA ALA A 71 16.38 3.15 -5.36
C ALA A 71 17.60 3.43 -4.46
N SER A 72 18.13 4.66 -4.47
CA SER A 72 19.25 5.04 -3.62
C SER A 72 18.88 5.00 -2.13
N VAL A 73 17.70 5.53 -1.76
CA VAL A 73 17.19 5.46 -0.38
C VAL A 73 17.00 4.01 0.07
N ARG A 74 16.36 3.17 -0.75
CA ARG A 74 16.17 1.74 -0.45
C ARG A 74 17.50 1.00 -0.22
N ARG A 75 18.50 1.29 -1.05
CA ARG A 75 19.85 0.74 -0.88
C ARG A 75 20.46 1.19 0.45
N GLY A 76 20.43 2.49 0.77
CA GLY A 76 20.94 3.02 2.02
C GLY A 76 20.28 2.40 3.25
N LEU A 77 18.95 2.21 3.23
CA LEU A 77 18.22 1.51 4.31
C LEU A 77 18.68 0.06 4.46
N SER A 78 18.91 -0.67 3.36
CA SER A 78 19.42 -2.04 3.39
C SER A 78 20.87 -2.12 3.90
N ASP A 79 21.71 -1.17 3.51
CA ASP A 79 23.10 -1.07 3.95
C ASP A 79 23.15 -0.79 5.47
N ALA A 80 22.31 0.14 5.95
CA ALA A 80 22.19 0.47 7.36
C ALA A 80 21.72 -0.72 8.21
N ALA A 81 20.70 -1.46 7.75
CA ALA A 81 20.22 -2.67 8.44
C ALA A 81 21.30 -3.76 8.54
N LYS A 82 22.28 -3.78 7.62
CA LYS A 82 23.42 -4.70 7.62
C LYS A 82 24.66 -4.14 8.34
N GLY A 83 24.55 -2.97 8.98
CA GLY A 83 25.66 -2.30 9.66
C GLY A 83 26.72 -1.71 8.73
N ARG A 84 26.44 -1.60 7.41
CA ARG A 84 27.33 -0.95 6.44
C ARG A 84 27.14 0.56 6.49
N VAL A 85 27.49 1.15 7.63
CA VAL A 85 27.40 2.60 7.88
C VAL A 85 28.77 3.15 8.25
N SER A 86 29.03 4.39 7.87
CA SER A 86 30.22 5.14 8.29
C SER A 86 29.79 6.42 9.00
N LYS A 87 30.60 6.87 9.97
CA LYS A 87 30.44 8.23 10.48
C LYS A 87 30.72 9.21 9.36
N VAL A 88 29.81 10.16 9.20
CA VAL A 88 29.99 11.29 8.30
C VAL A 88 30.56 12.43 9.12
N ASP A 89 31.68 12.97 8.67
CA ASP A 89 32.20 14.23 9.17
C ASP A 89 31.49 15.36 8.43
N LEU A 90 30.69 16.14 9.16
CA LEU A 90 29.88 17.22 8.58
C LEU A 90 30.72 18.45 8.24
N ASP A 91 31.91 18.59 8.84
CA ASP A 91 32.82 19.71 8.59
C ASP A 91 33.64 19.51 7.30
N ALA A 92 33.63 18.29 6.75
CA ALA A 92 34.36 17.90 5.54
C ALA A 92 33.46 17.78 4.29
N LEU A 93 32.19 18.18 4.37
CA LEU A 93 31.17 18.00 3.32
C LEU A 93 30.92 19.26 2.47
#